data_AF-A0A9Q0BJ37-F1
#
_entry.id   AF-A0A9Q0BJ37-F1
#
_cell.length_a   1.000
_cell.length_b   1.000
_cell.length_c   1.000
_cell.angle_alpha   90.00
_cell.angle_beta   90.00
_cell.angle_gamma   90.00
#
_symmetry.space_group_name_H-M   'P 1'
#
loop_
_entity.id
_entity.type
_entity.pdbx_description
1 polymer ?
#
loop_
_entity_poly.entity_id
_entity_poly.type
_entity_poly.pdbx_seq_one_letter_code
_entity_poly.pdbx_strand_id
1 'polypeptide(L)'
;MEGFYKMLYGDPDIKFPSHYPTSSLLGCVHVDSCLPQEEYREAFPDGESESPYVFVCTKPEQLNILLPVQGDHKIYELPLKTHTAACKTLLRARANKG
;
A
#
# COMPACT_ATOMS: atom_id res chain seq x y z
N MET A 1 11.75 -12.01 -3.39
CA MET A 1 10.51 -11.25 -3.14
C MET A 1 9.83 -10.86 -4.45
N GLU A 2 10.44 -10.05 -5.32
CA GLU A 2 9.83 -9.66 -6.61
C GLU A 2 9.42 -10.84 -7.52
N GLY A 3 10.27 -11.86 -7.64
CA GLY A 3 9.96 -13.04 -8.46
C GLY A 3 8.72 -13.82 -8.03
N PHE A 4 8.36 -13.77 -6.74
CA PHE A 4 7.12 -14.36 -6.24
C PHE A 4 5.91 -13.62 -6.83
N TYR A 5 5.91 -12.29 -6.77
CA TYR A 5 4.82 -11.47 -7.31
C TYR A 5 4.68 -11.56 -8.82
N LYS A 6 5.79 -11.71 -9.56
CA LYS A 6 5.76 -11.99 -11.01
C LYS A 6 5.00 -13.29 -11.32
N MET A 7 5.23 -14.33 -10.51
CA MET A 7 4.56 -15.61 -10.67
C MET A 7 3.09 -15.53 -10.22
N LEU A 8 2.82 -14.92 -9.06
CA LEU A 8 1.49 -14.79 -8.48
C LEU A 8 0.52 -14.07 -9.43
N TYR A 9 0.97 -12.95 -10.02
CA TYR A 9 0.16 -12.19 -10.96
C TYR A 9 0.27 -12.66 -12.42
N GLY A 10 1.13 -13.66 -12.70
CA GLY A 10 1.38 -14.14 -14.06
C GLY A 10 1.97 -13.08 -15.01
N ASP A 11 2.61 -12.05 -14.47
CA ASP A 11 3.17 -10.92 -15.22
C ASP A 11 4.69 -10.83 -15.02
N PRO A 12 5.50 -11.28 -16.00
CA PRO A 12 6.96 -11.18 -15.91
C PRO A 12 7.49 -9.74 -16.06
N ASP A 13 6.70 -8.85 -16.64
CA ASP A 13 7.06 -7.48 -17.01
C ASP A 13 6.64 -6.42 -15.96
N ILE A 14 5.89 -6.84 -14.94
CA ILE A 14 5.51 -6.02 -13.79
C ILE A 14 6.73 -5.24 -13.27
N LYS A 15 6.52 -3.94 -13.06
CA LYS A 15 7.58 -3.01 -12.66
C LYS A 15 7.65 -2.94 -11.14
N PHE A 16 8.87 -3.11 -10.63
CA PHE A 16 9.18 -2.93 -9.22
C PHE A 16 9.94 -1.63 -8.99
N PRO A 17 9.84 -1.03 -7.79
CA PRO A 17 10.69 0.09 -7.41
C PRO A 17 12.18 -0.26 -7.49
N SER A 18 13.01 0.67 -7.98
CA SER A 18 14.46 0.51 -7.93
C SER A 18 15.05 0.61 -6.52
N HIS A 19 14.30 1.23 -5.60
CA HIS A 19 14.68 1.43 -4.20
C HIS A 19 13.48 1.22 -3.27
N TYR A 20 13.75 0.58 -2.12
CA TYR A 20 12.78 0.30 -1.06
C TYR A 20 13.16 1.12 0.19
N PRO A 21 12.70 2.38 0.30
CA PRO A 21 13.09 3.26 1.40
C PRO A 21 12.49 2.81 2.73
N THR A 22 13.19 3.09 3.82
CA THR A 22 12.72 2.85 5.19
C THR A 22 12.27 4.16 5.85
N SER A 23 11.47 4.06 6.92
CA SER A 23 11.01 5.22 7.71
C SER A 23 10.38 6.35 6.89
N SER A 24 9.69 5.98 5.80
CA SER A 24 9.12 6.90 4.82
C SER A 24 7.67 6.54 4.54
N LEU A 25 6.79 7.55 4.53
CA LEU A 25 5.43 7.40 4.07
C LEU A 25 5.45 7.31 2.54
N LEU A 26 4.98 6.18 2.01
CA LEU A 26 5.06 5.87 0.57
C LEU A 26 3.84 6.34 -0.21
N GLY A 27 2.68 6.39 0.44
CA GLY A 27 1.40 6.44 -0.26
C GLY A 27 0.23 6.18 0.65
N CYS A 28 -0.91 5.90 0.04
CA CYS A 28 -2.11 5.43 0.72
C CYS A 28 -2.83 4.38 -0.12
N VAL A 29 -3.70 3.64 0.55
CA VAL A 29 -4.67 2.72 -0.04
C VAL A 29 -6.03 2.98 0.59
N HIS A 30 -7.10 2.58 -0.08
CA HIS A 30 -8.41 2.50 0.52
C HIS A 30 -8.58 1.11 1.14
N VAL A 31 -8.85 1.03 2.44
CA VAL A 31 -9.16 -0.24 3.10
C VAL A 31 -10.66 -0.50 2.93
N ASP A 32 -11.02 -1.44 2.06
CA ASP A 32 -12.43 -1.74 1.77
C ASP A 32 -13.02 -2.71 2.79
N SER A 33 -12.24 -3.70 3.24
CA SER A 33 -12.65 -4.66 4.27
C SER A 33 -11.46 -5.26 5.03
N CYS A 34 -11.77 -5.89 6.15
CA CYS A 34 -10.86 -6.76 6.90
C CYS A 34 -11.52 -8.13 7.04
N LEU A 35 -11.02 -9.14 6.33
CA LEU A 35 -11.62 -10.47 6.31
C LEU A 35 -10.85 -11.42 7.23
N PRO A 36 -11.52 -12.32 7.97
CA PRO A 36 -10.84 -13.46 8.58
C PRO A 36 -10.27 -14.38 7.49
N GLN A 37 -9.27 -15.17 7.84
CA GLN A 37 -8.51 -15.94 6.84
C GLN A 37 -9.35 -16.93 6.01
N GLU A 38 -10.39 -17.54 6.59
CA GLU A 38 -11.29 -18.45 5.88
C GLU A 38 -12.05 -17.72 4.76
N GLU A 39 -12.70 -16.59 5.08
CA GLU A 39 -13.40 -15.75 4.10
C GLU A 39 -12.46 -15.14 3.07
N TYR A 40 -11.26 -14.72 3.49
CA TYR A 40 -10.24 -14.21 2.57
C TYR A 40 -9.86 -15.27 1.53
N ARG A 41 -9.68 -16.53 1.94
CA ARG A 41 -9.30 -17.61 1.02
C ARG A 41 -10.45 -17.98 0.07
N GLU A 42 -11.70 -17.89 0.51
CA GLU A 42 -12.86 -18.09 -0.37
C GLU A 42 -12.97 -16.99 -1.44
N ALA A 43 -12.81 -15.73 -1.04
CA ALA A 43 -12.91 -14.59 -1.94
C ALA A 43 -11.66 -14.39 -2.84
N PHE A 44 -10.49 -14.73 -2.32
CA PHE A 44 -9.18 -14.62 -2.98
C PHE A 44 -8.42 -15.95 -2.84
N PRO A 45 -8.79 -17.01 -3.60
CA PRO A 45 -8.14 -18.31 -3.52
C PRO A 45 -6.62 -18.26 -3.70
N ASP A 46 -6.18 -17.44 -4.65
CA ASP A 46 -4.77 -17.19 -4.98
C ASP A 46 -4.17 -16.01 -4.19
N GLY A 47 -4.83 -15.56 -3.12
CA GLY A 47 -4.35 -14.49 -2.26
C GLY A 47 -3.04 -14.84 -1.54
N GLU A 48 -2.13 -13.88 -1.43
CA GLU A 48 -0.79 -14.08 -0.85
C GLU A 48 -0.74 -14.09 0.68
N SER A 49 -1.76 -13.55 1.35
CA SER A 49 -1.71 -13.35 2.79
C SER A 49 -2.05 -14.62 3.56
N GLU A 50 -1.21 -14.93 4.55
CA GLU A 50 -1.40 -16.02 5.52
C GLU A 50 -1.83 -15.48 6.91
N SER A 51 -2.15 -14.19 7.00
CA SER A 51 -2.51 -13.54 8.27
C SER A 51 -3.91 -13.97 8.74
N PRO A 52 -4.17 -14.09 10.05
CA PRO A 52 -5.49 -14.48 10.56
C PRO A 52 -6.60 -13.51 10.17
N TYR A 53 -6.25 -12.24 9.95
CA TYR A 53 -7.10 -11.20 9.41
C TYR A 53 -6.37 -10.43 8.32
N VAL A 54 -7.01 -10.24 7.17
CA VAL A 54 -6.40 -9.65 5.97
C VAL A 54 -7.16 -8.39 5.58
N PHE A 55 -6.43 -7.27 5.47
CA PHE A 55 -6.97 -6.06 4.87
C PHE A 55 -7.03 -6.20 3.35
N VAL A 56 -8.22 -6.07 2.80
CA VAL A 56 -8.45 -5.95 1.36
C VAL A 56 -8.42 -4.47 1.02
N CYS A 57 -7.49 -4.11 0.15
CA CYS A 57 -7.19 -2.73 -0.17
C CYS A 57 -7.37 -2.46 -1.67
N THR A 58 -7.96 -1.33 -2.02
CA THR A 58 -8.02 -0.82 -3.40
C THR A 58 -7.42 0.57 -3.52
N LYS A 59 -7.39 1.08 -4.76
CA LYS A 59 -6.92 2.43 -5.09
C LYS A 59 -5.53 2.74 -4.49
N PRO A 60 -4.50 1.94 -4.81
CA PRO A 60 -3.15 2.25 -4.36
C PRO A 60 -2.67 3.55 -5.00
N GLU A 61 -2.25 4.49 -4.15
CA GLU A 61 -1.74 5.79 -4.57
C GLU A 61 -0.39 6.06 -3.94
N GLN A 62 0.63 6.15 -4.80
CA GLN A 62 1.99 6.47 -4.40
C GLN A 62 2.19 7.99 -4.33
N LEU A 63 2.88 8.46 -3.29
CA LEU A 63 3.36 9.83 -3.21
C LEU A 63 4.54 10.03 -4.17
N ASN A 64 4.59 11.17 -4.83
CA ASN A 64 5.73 11.54 -5.69
C ASN A 64 6.96 12.04 -4.89
N ILE A 65 6.80 12.27 -3.58
CA ILE A 65 7.88 12.57 -2.64
C ILE A 65 7.74 11.69 -1.41
N LEU A 66 8.87 11.23 -0.87
CA LEU A 66 8.92 10.47 0.37
C LEU A 66 8.83 11.43 1.56
N LEU A 67 7.80 11.27 2.38
CA LEU A 67 7.66 12.06 3.60
C LEU A 67 8.24 11.26 4.78
N PRO A 68 9.16 11.82 5.57
CA PRO A 68 9.73 11.11 6.70
C PRO A 68 8.64 10.85 7.75
N VAL A 69 8.58 9.61 8.23
CA VAL A 69 7.70 9.21 9.34
C VAL A 69 8.47 8.31 10.30
N GLN A 70 8.28 8.55 11.59
CA GLN A 70 8.57 7.53 12.58
C GLN A 70 7.38 6.58 12.60
N GLY A 71 7.63 5.30 12.32
CA GLY A 71 6.65 4.25 12.56
C GLY A 71 6.33 4.20 14.05
N ASP A 72 5.07 3.90 14.38
CA ASP A 72 4.64 3.64 15.74
C ASP A 72 3.93 2.26 15.80
N HIS A 73 3.63 1.79 17.00
CA HIS A 73 3.08 0.48 17.23
C HIS A 73 1.66 0.35 16.64
N LYS A 74 1.48 -0.61 15.71
CA LYS A 74 0.22 -0.93 15.04
C LYS A 74 -0.30 0.24 14.19
N ILE A 75 -1.62 0.41 14.09
CA ILE A 75 -2.24 1.55 13.40
C ILE A 75 -2.15 2.74 14.35
N TYR A 76 -1.54 3.82 13.87
CA TYR A 76 -1.34 5.05 14.62
C TYR A 76 -1.77 6.25 13.80
N GLU A 77 -2.13 7.33 14.49
CA GLU A 77 -2.52 8.57 13.84
C GLU A 77 -1.28 9.29 13.29
N LEU A 78 -1.34 9.68 12.01
CA LEU A 78 -0.28 10.47 11.43
C LEU A 78 -0.24 11.87 12.06
N PRO A 79 0.95 12.39 12.40
CA PRO A 79 1.08 13.78 12.86
C PRO A 79 0.45 14.74 11.84
N LEU A 80 -0.30 15.74 12.32
CA LEU A 80 -1.07 16.66 11.49
C LEU A 80 -0.25 17.31 10.36
N LYS A 81 1.02 17.64 10.64
CA LYS A 81 1.95 18.21 9.65
C LYS A 81 2.23 17.22 8.52
N THR A 82 2.50 15.96 8.85
CA THR A 82 2.75 14.88 7.89
C THR A 82 1.50 14.58 7.08
N HIS A 83 0.35 14.42 7.74
CA HIS A 83 -0.93 14.19 7.07
C HIS A 83 -1.26 15.29 6.06
N THR A 84 -1.12 16.56 6.46
CA THR A 84 -1.37 17.71 5.58
C THR A 84 -0.44 17.72 4.36
N ALA A 85 0.84 17.40 4.57
CA ALA A 85 1.82 17.32 3.49
C ALA A 85 1.48 16.17 2.52
N ALA A 86 1.09 15.00 3.02
CA ALA A 86 0.70 13.84 2.22
C ALA A 86 -0.52 14.16 1.34
N CYS A 87 -1.58 14.73 1.92
CA CYS A 87 -2.79 15.10 1.19
C CYS A 87 -2.50 16.11 0.06
N LYS A 88 -1.72 17.17 0.34
CA LYS A 88 -1.33 18.15 -0.69
C LYS A 88 -0.53 17.52 -1.82
N THR A 89 0.35 16.58 -1.48
CA THR A 89 1.20 15.86 -2.42
C THR A 89 0.36 14.94 -3.32
N LEU A 90 -0.57 14.18 -2.75
CA LEU A 90 -1.50 13.34 -3.51
C LEU A 90 -2.39 14.15 -4.45
N LEU A 91 -2.95 15.28 -3.98
CA LEU A 91 -3.78 16.14 -4.82
C LEU A 91 -3.01 16.66 -6.05
N ARG A 92 -1.74 17.04 -5.88
CA ARG A 92 -0.87 17.44 -7.00
C ARG A 92 -0.56 16.27 -7.94
N ALA A 93 -0.28 15.10 -7.39
CA ALA A 93 -0.01 13.90 -8.18
C ALA A 93 -1.22 13.50 -9.04
N ARG A 94 -2.44 13.64 -8.51
CA ARG A 94 -3.69 13.41 -9.26
C ARG A 94 -3.90 14.42 -10.38
N ALA A 95 -3.64 15.71 -10.12
CA ALA A 95 -3.80 16.77 -11.11
C ALA A 95 -2.87 16.63 -12.31
N ASN A 96 -1.68 16.05 -12.12
CA ASN A 96 -0.70 15.83 -13.18
C ASN A 96 -0.93 14.55 -14.01
N LYS A 97 -1.92 13.73 -13.65
CA LYS A 97 -2.27 12.49 -14.37
C LYS A 97 -3.44 12.67 -15.35
N GLY A 98 -4.06 13.84 -15.39
CA GLY A 98 -5.06 14.24 -16.39
C GLY A 98 -4.42 15.07 -17.49
#